data_AF-A0A095YAG4-F1
#
_entry.id   AF-A0A095YAG4-F1
#
_cell.length_a   1.000
_cell.length_b   1.000
_cell.length_c   1.000
_cell.angle_alpha   90.00
_cell.angle_beta   90.00
_cell.angle_gamma   90.00
#
_symmetry.space_group_name_H-M   'P 1'
#
loop_
_entity.id
_entity.type
_entity.pdbx_description
1 polymer ?
#
loop_
_entity_poly.entity_id
_entity_poly.type
_entity_poly.pdbx_seq_one_letter_code
_entity_poly.pdbx_strand_id
1 'polypeptide(L)'
;MSVDPKSSASERVPVYLSTTCAFPKGPERAFQLARDLGYDGIEVLVTGNSTTRTGDELYALMQRYQVPVAAIHAPTLLFTQQVWGGAWKKIQRSVLLAHELGVRTIVVHPPFRWQGKYATGFAEGVRRSNEEYGVVIAVENMYPWRAAGQQNSKMYRPHYDPVPLDYDFVTWDFSHAAIAGADSLAAVQALGSRLTHLHVCDGTDNGKDEHLPPGMGTQPVAETLQYLGETGWRGSATVEVTTRRWRKEPDGVEQVLAQCLDFTRTHLQRPASNDILGP
;
A
#
# COMPACT_ATOMS: atom_id res chain seq x y z
N MET A 1 -7.22 -41.76 4.78
CA MET A 1 -6.11 -40.85 4.44
C MET A 1 -6.65 -39.44 4.59
N SER A 2 -6.24 -38.76 5.65
CA SER A 2 -6.67 -37.38 5.96
C SER A 2 -5.93 -36.45 5.01
N VAL A 3 -6.66 -35.65 4.23
CA VAL A 3 -6.07 -34.57 3.44
C VAL A 3 -6.11 -33.33 4.34
N ASP A 4 -4.95 -32.94 4.85
CA ASP A 4 -4.78 -31.68 5.59
C ASP A 4 -5.11 -30.50 4.66
N PRO A 5 -6.10 -29.63 4.96
CA PRO A 5 -6.47 -28.52 4.10
C PRO A 5 -5.58 -27.28 4.28
N LYS A 6 -4.30 -27.44 4.63
CA LYS A 6 -3.38 -26.33 4.95
C LYS A 6 -2.14 -26.20 4.04
N SER A 7 -2.14 -26.77 2.84
CA SER A 7 -1.00 -26.64 1.91
C SER A 7 -1.37 -26.13 0.50
N SER A 8 -1.99 -24.96 0.42
CA SER A 8 -1.85 -24.12 -0.78
C SER A 8 -1.90 -22.64 -0.40
N ALA A 9 -0.97 -22.19 0.45
CA ALA A 9 -0.62 -20.78 0.43
C ALA A 9 -0.16 -20.48 -1.01
N SER A 10 -0.90 -19.67 -1.75
CA SER A 10 -0.65 -19.48 -3.18
C SER A 10 0.82 -19.12 -3.39
N GLU A 11 1.49 -19.80 -4.32
CA GLU A 11 2.90 -19.53 -4.65
C GLU A 11 3.13 -18.08 -5.12
N ARG A 12 2.06 -17.37 -5.51
CA ARG A 12 2.10 -15.98 -5.96
C ARG A 12 2.00 -14.97 -4.82
N VAL A 13 2.67 -13.84 -4.99
CA VAL A 13 2.49 -12.64 -4.16
C VAL A 13 1.08 -12.09 -4.43
N PRO A 14 0.26 -11.82 -3.41
CA PRO A 14 -1.09 -11.32 -3.61
C PRO A 14 -1.08 -9.86 -4.08
N VAL A 15 -1.99 -9.53 -5.02
CA VAL A 15 -2.11 -8.18 -5.59
C VAL A 15 -3.50 -7.61 -5.31
N TYR A 16 -3.53 -6.46 -4.62
CA TYR A 16 -4.74 -5.78 -4.20
C TYR A 16 -5.03 -4.53 -5.04
N LEU A 17 -6.25 -4.02 -4.94
CA LEU A 17 -6.64 -2.73 -5.53
C LEU A 17 -6.90 -1.72 -4.41
N SER A 18 -6.24 -0.57 -4.46
CA SER A 18 -6.56 0.53 -3.54
C SER A 18 -7.93 1.15 -3.89
N THR A 19 -8.73 1.43 -2.86
CA THR A 19 -9.99 2.18 -3.00
C THR A 19 -9.81 3.56 -3.66
N THR A 20 -8.60 4.14 -3.64
CA THR A 20 -8.30 5.41 -4.30
C THR A 20 -8.38 5.34 -5.82
N CYS A 21 -8.12 4.16 -6.41
CA CYS A 21 -8.25 3.92 -7.85
C CYS A 21 -9.67 4.17 -8.37
N ALA A 22 -10.68 3.99 -7.52
CA ALA A 22 -12.09 4.20 -7.86
C ALA A 22 -12.59 5.62 -7.57
N PHE A 23 -11.77 6.51 -7.00
CA PHE A 23 -12.19 7.88 -6.69
C PHE A 23 -12.74 8.59 -7.95
N PRO A 24 -13.83 9.39 -7.87
CA PRO A 24 -14.65 9.68 -6.70
C PRO A 24 -15.82 8.70 -6.48
N LYS A 25 -15.92 7.59 -7.22
CA LYS A 25 -17.08 6.66 -7.23
C LYS A 25 -17.21 5.77 -5.98
N GLY A 26 -16.52 6.10 -4.88
CA GLY A 26 -16.64 5.45 -3.57
C GLY A 26 -16.05 4.03 -3.49
N PRO A 27 -15.98 3.44 -2.28
CA PRO A 27 -15.36 2.14 -2.06
C PRO A 27 -16.09 1.00 -2.77
N GLU A 28 -17.42 1.02 -2.87
CA GLU A 28 -18.17 -0.02 -3.57
C GLU A 28 -17.72 -0.21 -5.02
N ARG A 29 -17.38 0.89 -5.72
CA ARG A 29 -16.85 0.80 -7.08
C ARG A 29 -15.48 0.12 -7.14
N ALA A 30 -14.63 0.29 -6.12
CA ALA A 30 -13.36 -0.42 -6.04
C ALA A 30 -13.58 -1.93 -5.86
N PHE A 31 -14.53 -2.35 -5.03
CA PHE A 31 -14.87 -3.77 -4.89
C PHE A 31 -15.42 -4.39 -6.18
N GLN A 32 -16.27 -3.65 -6.92
CA GLN A 32 -16.73 -4.06 -8.25
C GLN A 32 -15.54 -4.30 -9.19
N LEU A 33 -14.67 -3.30 -9.33
CA LEU A 33 -13.47 -3.38 -10.18
C LEU A 33 -12.56 -4.54 -9.78
N ALA A 34 -12.30 -4.70 -8.48
CA ALA A 34 -11.46 -5.77 -7.98
C ALA A 34 -12.02 -7.15 -8.32
N ARG A 35 -13.33 -7.35 -8.14
CA ARG A 35 -14.01 -8.60 -8.49
C ARG A 35 -13.95 -8.86 -9.98
N ASP A 36 -14.33 -7.87 -10.78
CA ASP A 36 -14.49 -8.03 -12.23
C ASP A 36 -13.14 -8.23 -12.94
N LEU A 37 -12.06 -7.64 -12.40
CA LEU A 37 -10.70 -7.75 -12.94
C LEU A 37 -9.87 -8.88 -12.29
N GLY A 38 -10.34 -9.47 -11.19
CA GLY A 38 -9.68 -10.58 -10.52
C GLY A 38 -8.49 -10.18 -9.63
N TYR A 39 -8.58 -9.05 -8.93
CA TYR A 39 -7.67 -8.69 -7.84
C TYR A 39 -7.89 -9.61 -6.63
N ASP A 40 -6.83 -9.85 -5.85
CA ASP A 40 -6.86 -10.77 -4.71
C ASP A 40 -7.50 -10.14 -3.44
N GLY A 41 -7.71 -8.82 -3.44
CA GLY A 41 -8.25 -8.09 -2.30
C GLY A 41 -8.33 -6.58 -2.53
N ILE A 42 -8.82 -5.88 -1.52
CA ILE A 42 -8.91 -4.42 -1.46
C ILE A 42 -7.99 -3.88 -0.37
N GLU A 43 -7.27 -2.81 -0.68
CA GLU A 43 -6.77 -1.90 0.34
C GLU A 43 -7.73 -0.73 0.52
N VAL A 44 -8.17 -0.52 1.76
CA VAL A 44 -9.11 0.56 2.10
C VAL A 44 -8.33 1.75 2.64
N LEU A 45 -8.28 2.84 1.86
CA LEU A 45 -7.92 4.14 2.39
C LEU A 45 -9.08 4.69 3.20
N VAL A 46 -8.83 4.87 4.49
CA VAL A 46 -9.80 5.47 5.40
C VAL A 46 -9.91 6.97 5.09
N THR A 47 -11.11 7.43 4.77
CA THR A 47 -11.37 8.84 4.39
C THR A 47 -12.57 9.41 5.14
N GLY A 48 -13.04 10.60 4.71
CA GLY A 48 -14.31 11.18 5.18
C GLY A 48 -15.55 10.36 4.79
N ASN A 49 -15.45 9.45 3.83
CA ASN A 49 -16.53 8.52 3.49
C ASN A 49 -16.78 7.57 4.68
N SER A 50 -18.03 7.50 5.18
CA SER A 50 -18.38 6.66 6.34
C SER A 50 -18.14 5.18 6.08
N THR A 51 -18.36 4.70 4.86
CA THR A 51 -18.16 3.28 4.51
C THR A 51 -16.72 2.85 4.71
N THR A 52 -15.73 3.70 4.45
CA THR A 52 -14.31 3.37 4.70
C THR A 52 -13.94 3.31 6.19
N ARG A 53 -14.87 3.63 7.10
CA ARG A 53 -14.65 3.73 8.55
C ARG A 53 -15.47 2.72 9.36
N THR A 54 -16.36 1.97 8.72
CA THR A 54 -17.35 1.11 9.38
C THR A 54 -17.10 -0.34 9.01
N GLY A 55 -16.68 -1.17 9.99
CA GLY A 55 -16.41 -2.59 9.79
C GLY A 55 -17.58 -3.34 9.16
N ASP A 56 -18.80 -3.15 9.67
CA ASP A 56 -20.01 -3.81 9.14
C ASP A 56 -20.30 -3.46 7.67
N GLU A 57 -20.10 -2.19 7.27
CA GLU A 57 -20.33 -1.78 5.87
C GLU A 57 -19.26 -2.37 4.95
N LEU A 58 -17.99 -2.41 5.37
CA LEU A 58 -16.92 -3.06 4.62
C LEU A 58 -17.13 -4.57 4.53
N TYR A 59 -17.56 -5.20 5.62
CA TYR A 59 -17.91 -6.62 5.64
C TYR A 59 -19.07 -6.91 4.67
N ALA A 60 -20.09 -6.06 4.63
CA ALA A 60 -21.18 -6.20 3.67
C ALA A 60 -20.70 -6.10 2.20
N LEU A 61 -19.73 -5.21 1.91
CA LEU A 61 -19.09 -5.15 0.59
C LEU A 61 -18.28 -6.41 0.28
N MET A 62 -17.50 -6.92 1.24
CA MET A 62 -16.77 -8.19 1.09
C MET A 62 -17.72 -9.34 0.75
N GLN A 63 -18.85 -9.45 1.45
CA GLN A 63 -19.86 -10.48 1.19
C GLN A 63 -20.56 -10.28 -0.17
N ARG A 64 -20.84 -9.03 -0.56
CA ARG A 64 -21.50 -8.75 -1.85
C ARG A 64 -20.61 -9.08 -3.05
N TYR A 65 -19.33 -8.70 -2.98
CA TYR A 65 -18.41 -8.81 -4.10
C TYR A 65 -17.50 -10.03 -4.04
N GLN A 66 -17.48 -10.75 -2.91
CA GLN A 66 -16.61 -11.90 -2.66
C GLN A 66 -15.12 -11.57 -2.83
N VAL A 67 -14.75 -10.33 -2.47
CA VAL A 67 -13.37 -9.83 -2.46
C VAL A 67 -13.04 -9.40 -1.02
N PRO A 68 -11.97 -9.90 -0.40
CA PRO A 68 -11.64 -9.53 0.97
C PRO A 68 -11.04 -8.12 1.04
N VAL A 69 -11.24 -7.42 2.17
CA VAL A 69 -10.31 -6.36 2.55
C VAL A 69 -9.03 -7.04 3.02
N ALA A 70 -7.88 -6.58 2.53
CA ALA A 70 -6.58 -7.21 2.77
C ALA A 70 -5.54 -6.26 3.38
N ALA A 71 -5.79 -4.95 3.32
CA ALA A 71 -4.99 -3.92 3.98
C ALA A 71 -5.85 -2.69 4.34
N ILE A 72 -5.44 -1.98 5.38
CA ILE A 72 -6.07 -0.71 5.83
C ILE A 72 -5.04 0.40 5.73
N HIS A 73 -5.30 1.43 4.93
CA HIS A 73 -4.47 2.63 4.87
C HIS A 73 -5.05 3.70 5.81
N ALA A 74 -4.31 3.96 6.88
CA ALA A 74 -4.77 4.80 7.98
C ALA A 74 -4.91 6.27 7.54
N PRO A 75 -5.86 7.05 8.12
CA PRO A 75 -6.20 8.40 7.68
C PRO A 75 -5.19 9.46 8.15
N THR A 76 -3.92 9.29 7.83
CA THR A 76 -2.77 10.08 8.29
C THR A 76 -2.36 11.21 7.32
N LEU A 77 -3.01 11.31 6.16
CA LEU A 77 -2.82 12.37 5.16
C LEU A 77 -3.41 13.71 5.58
N LEU A 78 -3.04 14.80 4.90
CA LEU A 78 -3.54 16.15 5.20
C LEU A 78 -5.05 16.33 4.96
N PHE A 79 -5.60 15.70 3.93
CA PHE A 79 -7.04 15.81 3.64
C PHE A 79 -7.90 14.93 4.56
N THR A 80 -7.30 13.98 5.29
CA THR A 80 -8.00 13.11 6.23
C THR A 80 -7.81 13.54 7.69
N GLN A 81 -7.28 14.75 7.96
CA GLN A 81 -6.99 15.20 9.33
C GLN A 81 -8.20 15.18 10.26
N GLN A 82 -9.41 15.45 9.75
CA GLN A 82 -10.66 15.46 10.53
C GLN A 82 -11.18 14.05 10.87
N VAL A 83 -10.69 13.00 10.21
CA VAL A 83 -11.15 11.63 10.42
C VAL A 83 -10.64 11.10 11.76
N TRP A 84 -11.55 10.59 12.59
CA TRP A 84 -11.29 9.96 13.90
C TRP A 84 -10.55 10.81 14.96
N GLY A 85 -10.23 12.07 14.68
CA GLY A 85 -9.63 13.01 15.64
C GLY A 85 -8.10 12.90 15.72
N GLY A 86 -7.55 12.88 16.93
CA GLY A 86 -6.09 12.93 17.16
C GLY A 86 -5.30 11.77 16.55
N ALA A 87 -4.03 12.01 16.23
CA ALA A 87 -3.21 11.08 15.44
C ALA A 87 -3.10 9.65 16.02
N TRP A 88 -2.83 9.49 17.33
CA TRP A 88 -2.80 8.16 17.96
C TRP A 88 -4.16 7.45 17.92
N LYS A 89 -5.25 8.20 18.06
CA LYS A 89 -6.60 7.64 17.96
C LYS A 89 -6.88 7.08 16.56
N LYS A 90 -6.28 7.66 15.51
CA LYS A 90 -6.37 7.12 14.14
C LYS A 90 -5.68 5.77 14.01
N ILE A 91 -4.48 5.63 14.58
CA ILE A 91 -3.75 4.36 14.59
C ILE A 91 -4.57 3.30 15.35
N GLN A 92 -5.01 3.61 16.57
CA GLN A 92 -5.84 2.69 17.38
C GLN A 92 -7.14 2.29 16.67
N ARG A 93 -7.83 3.23 16.02
CA ARG A 93 -9.05 2.92 15.25
C ARG A 93 -8.76 2.09 14.01
N SER A 94 -7.62 2.28 13.36
CA SER A 94 -7.19 1.45 12.23
C SER A 94 -6.88 0.02 12.68
N VAL A 95 -6.23 -0.14 13.84
CA VAL A 95 -5.99 -1.45 14.47
C VAL A 95 -7.30 -2.16 14.82
N LEU A 96 -8.26 -1.46 15.43
CA LEU A 96 -9.57 -2.02 15.72
C LEU A 96 -10.30 -2.46 14.44
N LEU A 97 -10.33 -1.60 13.42
CA LEU A 97 -10.94 -1.94 12.13
C LEU A 97 -10.26 -3.14 11.46
N ALA A 98 -8.93 -3.23 11.54
CA ALA A 98 -8.18 -4.36 11.03
C ALA A 98 -8.57 -5.66 11.75
N HIS A 99 -8.70 -5.64 13.08
CA HIS A 99 -9.18 -6.78 13.85
C HIS A 99 -10.62 -7.18 13.49
N GLU A 100 -11.54 -6.22 13.38
CA GLU A 100 -12.94 -6.47 12.98
C GLU A 100 -13.03 -7.20 11.63
N LEU A 101 -12.13 -6.86 10.70
CA LEU A 101 -12.12 -7.41 9.33
C LEU A 101 -11.17 -8.61 9.16
N GLY A 102 -10.43 -9.01 10.19
CA GLY A 102 -9.42 -10.07 10.10
C GLY A 102 -8.19 -9.72 9.25
N VAL A 103 -7.88 -8.43 9.13
CA VAL A 103 -6.77 -7.87 8.36
C VAL A 103 -5.55 -7.69 9.27
N ARG A 104 -4.34 -7.91 8.73
CA ARG A 104 -3.09 -7.71 9.49
C ARG A 104 -2.31 -6.46 9.08
N THR A 105 -2.33 -6.11 7.80
CA THR A 105 -1.52 -5.00 7.27
C THR A 105 -2.24 -3.67 7.42
N ILE A 106 -1.57 -2.71 8.05
CA ILE A 106 -2.02 -1.35 8.21
C ILE A 106 -0.94 -0.41 7.68
N VAL A 107 -1.23 0.35 6.63
CA VAL A 107 -0.31 1.33 6.08
C VAL A 107 -0.47 2.66 6.80
N VAL A 108 0.64 3.28 7.19
CA VAL A 108 0.65 4.58 7.89
C VAL A 108 1.71 5.49 7.31
N HIS A 109 1.43 6.79 7.27
CA HIS A 109 2.46 7.79 6.94
C HIS A 109 3.25 8.21 8.18
N PRO A 110 4.53 8.59 8.01
CA PRO A 110 5.29 9.23 9.07
C PRO A 110 4.58 10.50 9.55
N PRO A 111 4.72 10.84 10.84
CA PRO A 111 4.06 11.99 11.43
C PRO A 111 4.56 13.31 10.82
N PHE A 112 3.67 14.28 10.72
CA PHE A 112 4.07 15.65 10.51
C PHE A 112 4.80 16.19 11.75
N ARG A 113 5.82 17.03 11.54
CA ARG A 113 6.67 17.54 12.63
C ARG A 113 5.91 18.32 13.69
N TRP A 114 4.83 19.01 13.31
CA TRP A 114 4.01 19.79 14.24
C TRP A 114 3.07 18.92 15.10
N GLN A 115 3.02 17.60 14.89
CA GLN A 115 2.20 16.70 15.69
C GLN A 115 2.81 16.35 17.07
N GLY A 116 3.70 17.18 17.59
CA GLY A 116 4.17 17.17 18.99
C GLY A 116 4.60 15.78 19.50
N LYS A 117 3.97 15.32 20.58
CA LYS A 117 4.27 14.03 21.23
C LYS A 117 4.03 12.82 20.33
N TYR A 118 3.06 12.88 19.40
CA TYR A 118 2.85 11.82 18.42
C TYR A 118 4.10 11.67 17.56
N ALA A 119 4.64 12.79 17.07
CA ALA A 119 5.80 12.79 16.20
C ALA A 119 7.10 12.32 16.90
N THR A 120 7.24 12.55 18.21
CA THR A 120 8.41 12.10 18.98
C THR A 120 8.34 10.62 19.39
N GLY A 121 7.15 10.11 19.69
CA GLY A 121 6.93 8.73 20.14
C GLY A 121 6.48 7.77 19.04
N PHE A 122 6.47 8.21 17.77
CA PHE A 122 5.87 7.45 16.67
C PHE A 122 6.48 6.06 16.48
N ALA A 123 7.81 5.96 16.32
CA ALA A 123 8.49 4.69 16.09
C ALA A 123 8.25 3.68 17.23
N GLU A 124 8.39 4.14 18.48
CA GLU A 124 8.13 3.30 19.66
C GLU A 124 6.66 2.87 19.75
N GLY A 125 5.73 3.79 19.49
CA GLY A 125 4.30 3.48 19.54
C GLY A 125 3.84 2.55 18.41
N VAL A 126 4.44 2.65 17.22
CA VAL A 126 4.23 1.69 16.13
C VAL A 126 4.72 0.30 16.54
N ARG A 127 5.96 0.18 17.01
CA ARG A 127 6.54 -1.09 17.48
C ARG A 127 5.69 -1.75 18.56
N ARG A 128 5.33 -0.99 19.59
CA ARG A 128 4.47 -1.47 20.67
C ARG A 128 3.11 -1.95 20.14
N SER A 129 2.52 -1.23 19.19
CA SER A 129 1.23 -1.63 18.60
C SER A 129 1.34 -2.92 17.80
N ASN A 130 2.44 -3.11 17.06
CA ASN A 130 2.73 -4.36 16.36
C ASN A 130 2.82 -5.54 17.34
N GLU A 131 3.57 -5.37 18.43
CA GLU A 131 3.78 -6.40 19.46
C GLU A 131 2.51 -6.72 20.25
N GLU A 132 1.79 -5.70 20.72
CA GLU A 132 0.63 -5.84 21.60
C GLU A 132 -0.59 -6.40 20.87
N TYR A 133 -0.81 -5.99 19.61
CA TYR A 133 -2.01 -6.33 18.85
C TYR A 133 -1.76 -7.36 17.75
N GLY A 134 -0.52 -7.78 17.51
CA GLY A 134 -0.19 -8.76 16.47
C GLY A 134 -0.52 -8.29 15.05
N VAL A 135 -0.44 -6.98 14.82
CA VAL A 135 -0.65 -6.33 13.52
C VAL A 135 0.68 -5.99 12.85
N VAL A 136 0.61 -5.68 11.56
CA VAL A 136 1.73 -5.20 10.74
C VAL A 136 1.45 -3.75 10.38
N ILE A 137 1.89 -2.81 11.22
CA ILE A 137 1.87 -1.39 10.88
C ILE A 137 3.12 -1.10 10.03
N ALA A 138 2.90 -0.98 8.72
CA ALA A 138 3.92 -0.70 7.72
C ALA A 138 4.01 0.81 7.48
N VAL A 139 5.18 1.40 7.79
CA VAL A 139 5.40 2.84 7.61
C VAL A 139 5.76 3.10 6.16
N GLU A 140 4.98 3.94 5.49
CA GLU A 140 5.15 4.29 4.09
C GLU A 140 6.21 5.38 3.89
N ASN A 141 7.03 5.27 2.85
CA ASN A 141 7.88 6.38 2.43
C ASN A 141 7.02 7.55 1.95
N MET A 142 7.41 8.76 2.31
CA MET A 142 6.84 9.99 1.77
C MET A 142 7.90 10.72 0.94
N TYR A 143 7.60 11.95 0.55
CA TYR A 143 8.48 12.79 -0.25
C TYR A 143 8.71 14.16 0.39
N PRO A 144 9.84 14.82 0.10
CA PRO A 144 10.10 16.17 0.56
C PRO A 144 9.15 17.15 -0.13
N TRP A 145 8.60 18.07 0.66
CA TRP A 145 7.73 19.12 0.15
C TRP A 145 8.58 20.24 -0.46
N ARG A 146 8.38 20.48 -1.76
CA ARG A 146 9.07 21.52 -2.54
C ARG A 146 8.10 22.68 -2.79
N ALA A 147 8.14 23.72 -1.95
CA ALA A 147 7.47 24.98 -2.26
C ALA A 147 8.38 25.80 -3.20
N ALA A 148 7.79 26.63 -4.08
CA ALA A 148 8.57 27.51 -4.95
C ALA A 148 9.54 28.36 -4.11
N GLY A 149 10.85 28.13 -4.29
CA GLY A 149 11.92 28.83 -3.57
C GLY A 149 12.42 28.19 -2.27
N GLN A 150 11.81 27.09 -1.78
CA GLN A 150 12.33 26.32 -0.64
C GLN A 150 12.59 24.87 -1.03
N GLN A 151 13.87 24.53 -1.20
CA GLN A 151 14.31 23.13 -1.27
C GLN A 151 14.20 22.52 0.14
N ASN A 152 13.57 21.34 0.24
CA ASN A 152 13.53 20.49 1.44
C ASN A 152 12.84 21.09 2.68
N SER A 153 11.57 21.47 2.57
CA SER A 153 10.78 21.67 3.79
C SER A 153 10.69 20.34 4.56
N LYS A 154 11.34 20.27 5.72
CA LYS A 154 11.27 19.13 6.63
C LYS A 154 9.83 19.11 7.16
N MET A 155 8.93 18.37 6.53
CA MET A 155 7.52 18.28 6.96
C MET A 155 7.28 17.07 7.87
N TYR A 156 8.04 16.00 7.64
CA TYR A 156 7.90 14.73 8.36
C TYR A 156 8.92 14.59 9.49
N ARG A 157 8.58 13.76 10.48
CA ARG A 157 9.46 13.36 11.59
C ARG A 157 9.42 11.83 11.74
N PRO A 158 10.52 11.15 12.10
CA PRO A 158 11.89 11.68 12.07
C PRO A 158 12.32 12.05 10.65
N HIS A 159 11.82 11.37 9.63
CA HIS A 159 12.12 11.61 8.22
C HIS A 159 11.01 11.07 7.30
N TYR A 160 11.00 11.46 6.02
CA TYR A 160 10.07 10.90 5.01
C TYR A 160 10.56 9.57 4.44
N ASP A 161 11.89 9.40 4.34
CA ASP A 161 12.54 8.16 3.92
C ASP A 161 12.66 7.19 5.12
N PRO A 162 12.04 6.00 5.04
CA PRO A 162 12.09 4.98 6.08
C PRO A 162 13.33 4.08 6.02
N VAL A 163 14.10 4.09 4.92
CA VAL A 163 15.27 3.21 4.74
C VAL A 163 16.27 3.30 5.91
N PRO A 164 16.71 4.50 6.37
CA PRO A 164 17.65 4.61 7.48
C PRO A 164 17.00 4.51 8.86
N LEU A 165 15.68 4.32 8.94
CA LEU A 165 14.91 4.34 10.19
C LEU A 165 14.62 2.92 10.70
N ASP A 166 14.54 2.78 12.01
CA ASP A 166 14.31 1.51 12.70
C ASP A 166 12.80 1.20 12.82
N TYR A 167 12.15 0.94 11.67
CA TYR A 167 10.79 0.40 11.60
C TYR A 167 10.83 -1.07 11.23
N ASP A 168 10.06 -1.91 11.92
CA ASP A 168 10.00 -3.36 11.65
C ASP A 168 9.40 -3.66 10.26
N PHE A 169 8.41 -2.86 9.85
CA PHE A 169 7.65 -3.04 8.62
C PHE A 169 7.55 -1.73 7.85
N VAL A 170 7.77 -1.81 6.54
CA VAL A 170 7.77 -0.66 5.63
C VAL A 170 6.87 -0.95 4.43
N THR A 171 6.11 0.07 4.03
CA THR A 171 5.45 0.14 2.73
C THR A 171 6.32 0.99 1.80
N TRP A 172 6.54 0.52 0.58
CA TRP A 172 7.21 1.33 -0.44
C TRP A 172 6.23 1.76 -1.54
N ASP A 173 6.09 3.07 -1.72
CA ASP A 173 5.31 3.75 -2.76
C ASP A 173 6.25 4.37 -3.81
N PHE A 174 6.02 3.98 -5.08
CA PHE A 174 6.86 4.39 -6.20
C PHE A 174 6.59 5.84 -6.65
N SER A 175 5.37 6.36 -6.53
CA SER A 175 5.04 7.77 -6.83
C SER A 175 5.78 8.69 -5.86
N HIS A 176 5.76 8.37 -4.57
CA HIS A 176 6.53 9.08 -3.55
C HIS A 176 8.04 9.00 -3.79
N ALA A 177 8.55 7.83 -4.17
CA ALA A 177 9.96 7.65 -4.52
C ALA A 177 10.40 8.55 -5.69
N ALA A 178 9.55 8.68 -6.73
CA ALA A 178 9.82 9.55 -7.87
C ALA A 178 9.98 11.02 -7.46
N ILE A 179 9.08 11.54 -6.63
CA ILE A 179 9.15 12.93 -6.13
C ILE A 179 10.35 13.13 -5.19
N ALA A 180 10.72 12.09 -4.44
CA ALA A 180 11.89 12.13 -3.57
C ALA A 180 13.22 12.05 -4.35
N GLY A 181 13.19 11.70 -5.64
CA GLY A 181 14.40 11.39 -6.41
C GLY A 181 15.13 10.15 -5.90
N ALA A 182 14.38 9.24 -5.25
CA ALA A 182 14.92 7.97 -4.75
C ALA A 182 14.96 6.92 -5.87
N ASP A 183 15.92 6.01 -5.77
CA ASP A 183 15.95 4.78 -6.57
C ASP A 183 15.21 3.69 -5.82
N SER A 184 14.03 3.31 -6.32
CA SER A 184 13.18 2.29 -5.69
C SER A 184 13.85 0.93 -5.58
N LEU A 185 14.64 0.51 -6.57
CA LEU A 185 15.29 -0.80 -6.53
C LEU A 185 16.34 -0.83 -5.41
N ALA A 186 17.18 0.21 -5.36
CA ALA A 186 18.20 0.33 -4.32
C ALA A 186 17.58 0.44 -2.92
N ALA A 187 16.51 1.22 -2.77
CA ALA A 187 15.81 1.37 -1.50
C ALA A 187 15.18 0.05 -1.02
N VAL A 188 14.49 -0.66 -1.90
CA VAL A 188 13.89 -1.97 -1.61
C VAL A 188 14.95 -3.01 -1.23
N GLN A 189 16.08 -3.04 -1.93
CA GLN A 189 17.23 -3.88 -1.57
C GLN A 189 17.75 -3.58 -0.16
N ALA A 190 17.87 -2.30 0.20
CA ALA A 190 18.33 -1.87 1.52
C ALA A 190 17.32 -2.13 2.65
N LEU A 191 16.01 -2.11 2.35
CA LEU A 191 14.97 -2.45 3.32
C LEU A 191 14.98 -3.93 3.69
N GLY A 192 15.27 -4.82 2.72
CA GLY A 192 15.34 -6.25 2.93
C GLY A 192 14.05 -6.81 3.53
N SER A 193 14.16 -7.58 4.62
CA SER A 193 13.01 -8.21 5.28
C SER A 193 12.00 -7.24 5.90
N ARG A 194 12.35 -5.96 6.04
CA ARG A 194 11.43 -4.93 6.56
C ARG A 194 10.38 -4.54 5.51
N LEU A 195 10.67 -4.69 4.22
CA LEU A 195 9.71 -4.42 3.18
C LEU A 195 8.57 -5.43 3.26
N THR A 196 7.37 -4.95 3.61
CA THR A 196 6.21 -5.81 3.83
C THR A 196 5.06 -5.52 2.87
N HIS A 197 4.98 -4.30 2.36
CA HIS A 197 3.92 -3.88 1.45
C HIS A 197 4.46 -2.97 0.34
N LEU A 198 3.77 -2.96 -0.80
CA LEU A 198 4.06 -2.05 -1.91
C LEU A 198 2.78 -1.31 -2.32
N HIS A 199 2.91 -0.02 -2.63
CA HIS A 199 1.95 0.68 -3.47
C HIS A 199 2.52 0.75 -4.89
N VAL A 200 2.01 -0.11 -5.77
CA VAL A 200 2.44 -0.23 -7.16
C VAL A 200 1.77 0.84 -7.99
N CYS A 201 2.58 1.82 -8.32
CA CYS A 201 2.29 2.97 -9.16
C CYS A 201 3.61 3.42 -9.80
N ASP A 202 3.62 4.60 -10.39
CA ASP A 202 4.82 5.26 -10.88
C ASP A 202 4.65 6.77 -10.75
N GLY A 203 5.71 7.52 -11.04
CA GLY A 203 5.66 8.97 -11.00
C GLY A 203 6.87 9.58 -11.68
N THR A 204 6.85 10.91 -11.76
CA THR A 204 7.98 11.70 -12.24
C THR A 204 8.41 12.71 -11.17
N ASP A 205 9.66 13.18 -11.22
CA ASP A 205 10.10 14.27 -10.34
C ASP A 205 9.55 15.63 -10.81
N ASN A 206 8.25 15.85 -10.63
CA ASN A 206 7.57 17.10 -10.96
C ASN A 206 6.94 17.80 -9.75
N GLY A 207 7.25 17.31 -8.54
CA GLY A 207 6.75 17.84 -7.27
C GLY A 207 5.27 17.54 -7.01
N LYS A 208 4.63 16.68 -7.80
CA LYS A 208 3.25 16.24 -7.62
C LYS A 208 3.21 14.73 -7.45
N ASP A 209 2.25 14.33 -6.63
CA ASP A 209 1.96 12.94 -6.38
C ASP A 209 0.99 12.43 -7.45
N GLU A 210 1.56 11.88 -8.52
CA GLU A 210 0.85 11.57 -9.75
C GLU A 210 0.16 10.21 -9.72
N HIS A 211 0.77 9.21 -9.05
CA HIS A 211 0.30 7.83 -9.05
C HIS A 211 -0.01 7.33 -10.47
N LEU A 212 0.96 7.47 -11.39
CA LEU A 212 0.84 6.97 -12.75
C LEU A 212 0.74 5.43 -12.75
N PRO A 213 0.16 4.82 -13.80
CA PRO A 213 0.33 3.38 -14.03
C PRO A 213 1.81 2.98 -14.07
N PRO A 214 2.17 1.79 -13.56
CA PRO A 214 3.55 1.32 -13.53
C PRO A 214 4.15 1.28 -14.94
N GLY A 215 5.37 1.83 -15.10
CA GLY A 215 6.05 1.95 -16.39
C GLY A 215 5.69 3.21 -17.18
N MET A 216 4.84 4.10 -16.66
CA MET A 216 4.56 5.41 -17.25
C MET A 216 5.32 6.56 -16.58
N GLY A 217 6.15 6.29 -15.58
CA GLY A 217 6.98 7.28 -14.89
C GLY A 217 8.48 7.00 -15.08
N THR A 218 9.26 7.31 -14.05
CA THR A 218 10.73 7.22 -14.08
C THR A 218 11.30 6.21 -13.09
N GLN A 219 10.46 5.53 -12.29
CA GLN A 219 10.97 4.56 -11.31
C GLN A 219 11.22 3.19 -11.96
N PRO A 220 12.21 2.42 -11.47
CA PRO A 220 12.49 1.07 -11.95
C PRO A 220 11.47 0.05 -11.41
N VAL A 221 10.17 0.24 -11.71
CA VAL A 221 9.09 -0.55 -11.11
C VAL A 221 9.20 -2.01 -11.52
N ALA A 222 9.41 -2.29 -12.81
CA ALA A 222 9.53 -3.66 -13.33
C ALA A 222 10.70 -4.41 -12.67
N GLU A 223 11.87 -3.78 -12.65
CA GLU A 223 13.11 -4.33 -12.10
C GLU A 223 12.99 -4.56 -10.59
N THR A 224 12.33 -3.65 -9.87
CA THR A 224 12.08 -3.79 -8.43
C THR A 224 11.16 -4.97 -8.15
N LEU A 225 10.05 -5.11 -8.90
CA LEU A 225 9.13 -6.24 -8.73
C LEU A 225 9.80 -7.58 -9.10
N GLN A 226 10.61 -7.62 -10.16
CA GLN A 226 11.38 -8.80 -10.56
C GLN A 226 12.34 -9.24 -9.48
N TYR A 227 13.12 -8.31 -8.92
CA TYR A 227 14.01 -8.58 -7.79
C TYR A 227 13.25 -9.21 -6.61
N LEU A 228 12.05 -8.71 -6.29
CA LEU A 228 11.23 -9.25 -5.21
C LEU A 228 10.68 -10.66 -5.53
N GLY A 229 10.28 -10.89 -6.77
CA GLY A 229 9.89 -12.22 -7.26
C GLY A 229 11.02 -13.23 -7.13
N GLU A 230 12.22 -12.88 -7.60
CA GLU A 230 13.43 -13.72 -7.59
C GLU A 230 13.93 -14.03 -6.18
N THR A 231 13.82 -13.06 -5.26
CA THR A 231 14.25 -13.23 -3.86
C THR A 231 13.21 -13.90 -2.97
N GLY A 232 12.08 -14.34 -3.56
CA GLY A 232 11.04 -15.07 -2.83
C GLY A 232 10.31 -14.20 -1.81
N TRP A 233 10.20 -12.89 -2.05
CA TRP A 233 9.50 -11.96 -1.17
C TRP A 233 8.09 -12.44 -0.82
N ARG A 234 7.68 -12.22 0.44
CA ARG A 234 6.44 -12.75 1.03
C ARG A 234 5.49 -11.65 1.53
N GLY A 235 5.70 -10.41 1.11
CA GLY A 235 4.78 -9.31 1.38
C GLY A 235 3.58 -9.31 0.44
N SER A 236 2.97 -8.14 0.26
CA SER A 236 1.83 -7.94 -0.64
C SER A 236 1.96 -6.63 -1.43
N ALA A 237 1.36 -6.59 -2.62
CA ALA A 237 1.37 -5.40 -3.47
C ALA A 237 -0.06 -4.86 -3.65
N THR A 238 -0.23 -3.55 -3.60
CA THR A 238 -1.49 -2.86 -3.88
C THR A 238 -1.29 -1.98 -5.09
N VAL A 239 -2.09 -2.15 -6.14
CA VAL A 239 -2.16 -1.17 -7.23
C VAL A 239 -2.83 0.08 -6.70
N GLU A 240 -2.10 1.19 -6.70
CA GLU A 240 -2.57 2.50 -6.25
C GLU A 240 -2.30 3.57 -7.32
N VAL A 241 -3.18 3.65 -8.32
CA VAL A 241 -3.00 4.56 -9.46
C VAL A 241 -4.12 5.60 -9.55
N THR A 242 -3.79 6.80 -10.00
CA THR A 242 -4.81 7.78 -10.39
C THR A 242 -5.48 7.29 -11.67
N THR A 243 -6.81 7.24 -11.69
CA THR A 243 -7.57 6.81 -12.88
C THR A 243 -8.20 7.99 -13.63
N ARG A 244 -7.89 9.23 -13.23
CA ARG A 244 -8.61 10.43 -13.70
C ARG A 244 -8.58 10.61 -15.23
N ARG A 245 -7.44 10.31 -15.87
CA ARG A 245 -7.25 10.50 -17.32
C ARG A 245 -8.11 9.54 -18.14
N TRP A 246 -8.34 8.33 -17.66
CA TRP A 246 -9.00 7.24 -18.41
C TRP A 246 -10.53 7.26 -18.30
N ARG A 247 -11.12 8.11 -17.44
CA ARG A 247 -12.58 8.14 -17.21
C ARG A 247 -13.42 8.59 -18.40
N LYS A 248 -12.80 9.25 -19.39
CA LYS A 248 -13.49 9.74 -20.60
C LYS A 248 -13.57 8.69 -21.69
N GLU A 249 -12.72 7.67 -21.62
CA GLU A 249 -12.68 6.57 -22.57
C GLU A 249 -13.65 5.49 -22.08
N PRO A 250 -14.49 4.91 -22.97
CA PRO A 250 -15.29 3.75 -22.63
C PRO A 250 -14.40 2.64 -22.06
N ASP A 251 -14.75 2.15 -20.86
CA ASP A 251 -14.01 1.13 -20.11
C ASP A 251 -12.53 1.46 -19.82
N GLY A 252 -12.10 2.71 -19.99
CA GLY A 252 -10.69 3.08 -19.86
C GLY A 252 -10.13 2.84 -18.45
N VAL A 253 -10.98 2.98 -17.42
CA VAL A 253 -10.59 2.70 -16.02
C VAL A 253 -10.36 1.21 -15.82
N GLU A 254 -11.26 0.37 -16.31
CA GLU A 254 -11.16 -1.07 -16.27
C GLU A 254 -9.92 -1.56 -17.00
N GLN A 255 -9.67 -1.03 -18.21
CA GLN A 255 -8.52 -1.40 -19.03
C GLN A 255 -7.19 -1.03 -18.38
N VAL A 256 -7.04 0.19 -17.87
CA VAL A 256 -5.77 0.60 -17.23
C VAL A 256 -5.51 -0.19 -15.94
N LEU A 257 -6.54 -0.47 -15.14
CA LEU A 257 -6.38 -1.27 -13.93
C LEU A 257 -6.06 -2.73 -14.25
N ALA A 258 -6.68 -3.31 -15.29
CA ALA A 258 -6.32 -4.63 -15.79
C ALA A 258 -4.84 -4.70 -16.21
N GLN A 259 -4.36 -3.66 -16.92
CA GLN A 259 -2.95 -3.55 -17.32
C GLN A 259 -2.02 -3.44 -16.09
N CYS A 260 -2.39 -2.63 -15.09
CA CYS A 260 -1.61 -2.52 -13.85
C CYS A 260 -1.53 -3.86 -13.10
N LEU A 261 -2.65 -4.60 -13.03
CA LEU A 261 -2.69 -5.92 -12.40
C LEU A 261 -1.80 -6.92 -13.12
N ASP A 262 -1.91 -6.99 -14.45
CA ASP A 262 -1.12 -7.88 -15.30
C ASP A 262 0.38 -7.55 -15.21
N PHE A 263 0.74 -6.28 -15.30
CA PHE A 263 2.11 -5.80 -15.10
C PHE A 263 2.64 -6.26 -13.74
N THR A 264 1.89 -5.99 -12.67
CA THR A 264 2.32 -6.29 -11.30
C THR A 264 2.54 -7.79 -11.11
N ARG A 265 1.59 -8.62 -11.58
CA ARG A 265 1.68 -10.08 -11.46
C ARG A 265 2.82 -10.64 -12.31
N THR A 266 2.98 -10.16 -13.54
CA THR A 266 4.04 -10.60 -14.46
C THR A 266 5.42 -10.34 -13.87
N HIS A 267 5.66 -9.14 -13.35
CA HIS A 267 6.96 -8.79 -12.79
C HIS A 267 7.20 -9.38 -11.39
N LEU A 268 6.17 -9.75 -10.63
CA LEU A 268 6.31 -10.48 -9.35
C LEU A 268 6.38 -12.00 -9.49
N GLN A 269 6.37 -12.55 -10.71
CA GLN A 269 6.48 -14.00 -10.90
C GLN A 269 7.76 -14.53 -10.26
N ARG A 270 7.61 -15.60 -9.48
CA ARG A 270 8.76 -16.32 -8.93
C ARG A 270 9.36 -17.19 -10.03
N PRO A 271 10.69 -17.40 -10.05
CA PRO A 271 11.30 -18.41 -10.88
C PRO A 271 10.62 -19.76 -10.61
N ALA A 272 10.34 -20.54 -11.66
CA ALA A 272 9.86 -21.91 -11.47
C ALA A 272 10.83 -22.65 -10.55
N SER A 273 10.32 -23.31 -9.51
CA SER A 273 11.13 -24.24 -8.75
C SER A 273 11.63 -25.31 -9.70
N ASN A 274 12.92 -25.26 -10.03
CA ASN A 274 13.59 -26.41 -10.61
C ASN A 274 13.60 -27.47 -9.51
N ASP A 275 12.54 -28.29 -9.46
CA ASP A 275 12.61 -29.61 -8.85
C ASP A 275 13.67 -30.37 -9.63
N ILE A 276 14.92 -30.23 -9.19
CA ILE A 276 15.98 -31.16 -9.55
C ILE A 276 15.51 -32.48 -8.95
N LEU A 277 14.88 -33.30 -9.79
CA LEU A 277 14.81 -34.73 -9.61
C LEU A 277 16.26 -35.19 -9.44
N GLY A 278 16.67 -35.33 -8.18
CA GLY A 278 17.95 -35.93 -7.82
C GLY A 278 18.01 -37.36 -8.36
N PRO A 279 19.23 -37.86 -8.64
CA PRO A 279 19.45 -39.11 -9.36
C PRO A 279 18.83 -40.34 -8.69
#